data_AF-A0A2K2VSQ9-F1
#
_entry.id   AF-A0A2K2VSQ9-F1
#
_cell.length_a   1.000
_cell.length_b   1.000
_cell.length_c   1.000
_cell.angle_alpha   90.00
_cell.angle_beta   90.00
_cell.angle_gamma   90.00
#
_symmetry.space_group_name_H-M   'P 1'
#
loop_
_entity.id
_entity.type
_entity.pdbx_description
1 polymer ?
#
loop_
_entity_poly.entity_id
_entity_poly.type
_entity_poly.pdbx_seq_one_letter_code
_entity_poly.pdbx_strand_id
1 'polypeptide(L)'
;MKMLVKFESDWADEFSVYAFKIFEPQEWRDSVRQFKNSEPGMRYWNFGSNEGFEIEDRDDWLSNYEAIPITDLEYDSYKQAFGVGWRNYVEFGNFPDLEEINEGYDE
;
A
#
# COMPACT_ATOMS: atom_id res chain seq x y z
N MET A 1 16.65 3.65 -9.98
CA MET A 1 15.26 3.44 -10.46
C MET A 1 14.44 2.90 -9.31
N LYS A 2 13.37 3.60 -8.95
CA LYS A 2 12.45 3.26 -7.87
C LYS A 2 11.05 2.99 -8.43
N MET A 3 10.15 2.49 -7.58
CA MET A 3 8.74 2.32 -7.91
C MET A 3 7.89 3.20 -7.04
N LEU A 4 7.17 4.16 -7.63
CA LEU A 4 6.05 4.83 -6.97
C LEU A 4 4.86 3.88 -7.03
N VAL A 5 4.37 3.45 -5.87
CA VAL A 5 3.16 2.63 -5.79
C VAL A 5 2.08 3.50 -5.17
N LYS A 6 1.02 3.74 -5.93
CA LYS A 6 -0.17 4.43 -5.46
C LYS A 6 -1.22 3.40 -5.02
N PHE A 7 -2.02 3.78 -4.05
CA PHE A 7 -3.22 3.09 -3.65
C PHE A 7 -4.40 4.04 -3.78
N GLU A 8 -5.45 3.59 -4.45
CA GLU A 8 -6.73 4.28 -4.60
C GLU A 8 -7.85 3.26 -4.42
N SER A 9 -8.75 3.52 -3.47
CA SER A 9 -9.90 2.66 -3.21
C SER A 9 -11.07 3.51 -2.74
N ASP A 10 -12.24 3.23 -3.28
CA ASP A 10 -13.50 3.81 -2.81
C ASP A 10 -13.96 3.00 -1.60
N TRP A 11 -13.63 3.49 -0.40
CA TRP A 11 -13.96 2.79 0.82
C TRP A 11 -15.42 3.02 1.19
N ALA A 12 -16.17 1.92 1.19
CA ALA A 12 -17.57 1.85 1.63
C ALA A 12 -18.51 2.85 0.94
N ASP A 13 -18.22 3.25 -0.31
CA ASP A 13 -18.95 4.27 -1.07
C ASP A 13 -19.02 5.67 -0.41
N GLU A 14 -18.33 5.90 0.71
CA GLU A 14 -18.41 7.12 1.50
C GLU A 14 -17.15 7.99 1.34
N PHE A 15 -15.97 7.39 1.13
CA PHE A 15 -14.71 8.11 1.01
C PHE A 15 -13.74 7.45 0.02
N SER A 16 -13.21 8.23 -0.92
CA SER A 16 -12.07 7.81 -1.74
C SER A 16 -10.79 7.96 -0.93
N VAL A 17 -10.07 6.85 -0.72
CA VAL A 17 -8.81 6.82 0.03
C VAL A 17 -7.64 6.82 -0.94
N TYR A 18 -6.72 7.75 -0.74
CA TYR A 18 -5.52 7.92 -1.54
C TYR A 18 -4.27 7.81 -0.69
N ALA A 19 -3.34 6.96 -1.11
CA ALA A 19 -2.03 6.86 -0.49
C ALA A 19 -0.97 6.55 -1.54
N PHE A 20 0.30 6.81 -1.22
CA PHE A 20 1.40 6.26 -2.00
C PHE A 20 2.59 5.93 -1.11
N LYS A 21 3.42 5.04 -1.61
CA LYS A 21 4.73 4.73 -1.03
C LYS A 21 5.73 4.40 -2.14
N ILE A 22 6.96 4.86 -1.98
CA ILE A 22 8.03 4.61 -2.96
C ILE A 22 8.91 3.46 -2.47
N PHE A 23 8.98 2.40 -3.27
CA PHE A 23 9.72 1.17 -2.98
C PHE A 23 10.96 1.02 -3.86
N GLU A 24 11.91 0.20 -3.41
CA GLU A 24 12.77 -0.49 -4.36
C GLU A 24 11.92 -1.45 -5.22
N PRO A 25 12.25 -1.62 -6.52
CA PRO A 25 11.45 -2.48 -7.39
C PRO A 25 11.32 -3.93 -6.90
N GLN A 26 12.33 -4.43 -6.19
CA GLN A 26 12.32 -5.80 -5.67
C GLN A 26 11.44 -5.94 -4.41
N GLU A 27 11.45 -4.94 -3.53
CA GLU A 27 10.61 -4.91 -2.32
C GLU A 27 9.13 -5.03 -2.71
N TRP A 28 8.67 -4.17 -3.64
CA TRP A 28 7.28 -4.24 -4.12
C TRP A 28 6.91 -5.61 -4.70
N ARG A 29 7.80 -6.21 -5.52
CA ARG A 29 7.57 -7.55 -6.09
C ARG A 29 7.46 -8.62 -5.02
N ASP A 30 8.29 -8.54 -3.98
CA ASP A 30 8.26 -9.51 -2.89
C ASP A 30 6.99 -9.36 -2.05
N SER A 31 6.54 -8.14 -1.75
CA SER A 31 5.29 -7.90 -1.01
C SER A 31 4.07 -8.41 -1.80
N VAL A 32 3.99 -8.15 -3.11
CA VAL A 32 2.91 -8.69 -3.98
C VAL A 32 2.92 -10.22 -3.99
N ARG A 33 4.11 -10.84 -4.13
CA ARG A 33 4.22 -12.31 -4.12
C ARG A 33 3.77 -12.90 -2.78
N GLN A 34 4.19 -12.30 -1.67
CA GLN A 34 3.80 -12.76 -0.34
C GLN A 34 2.28 -12.65 -0.15
N PHE A 35 1.69 -11.51 -0.52
CA PHE A 35 0.25 -11.29 -0.46
C PHE A 35 -0.55 -12.31 -1.26
N LYS A 36 -0.16 -12.58 -2.51
CA LYS A 36 -0.83 -13.59 -3.35
C LYS A 36 -0.79 -14.99 -2.75
N ASN A 37 0.25 -15.31 -1.99
CA ASN A 37 0.47 -16.61 -1.36
C ASN A 37 -0.08 -16.72 0.07
N SER A 38 -0.64 -15.65 0.64
CA SER A 38 -1.29 -15.69 1.96
C SER A 38 -2.60 -16.50 1.91
N GLU A 39 -3.28 -16.72 3.04
CA GLU A 39 -4.65 -17.27 3.09
C GLU A 39 -5.70 -16.14 2.97
N PRO A 40 -6.84 -16.31 2.27
CA PRO A 40 -7.84 -15.25 2.17
C PRO A 40 -8.49 -14.99 3.54
N GLY A 41 -9.11 -13.83 3.73
CA GLY A 41 -9.88 -13.56 4.95
C GLY A 41 -9.98 -12.08 5.30
N MET A 42 -10.68 -11.80 6.41
CA MET A 42 -10.84 -10.46 6.95
C MET A 42 -9.48 -9.90 7.36
N ARG A 43 -9.12 -8.73 6.85
CA ARG A 43 -7.88 -8.03 7.17
C ARG A 43 -8.19 -6.67 7.78
N TYR A 44 -7.42 -6.32 8.79
CA TYR A 44 -7.59 -5.04 9.45
C TYR A 44 -6.62 -4.02 8.85
N TRP A 45 -7.18 -3.09 8.09
CA TRP A 45 -6.53 -1.83 7.74
C TRP A 45 -7.54 -0.74 8.06
N ASN A 46 -7.16 0.15 8.96
CA ASN A 46 -8.04 1.13 9.55
C ASN A 46 -7.70 2.52 9.03
N PHE A 47 -8.72 3.24 8.56
CA PHE A 47 -8.59 4.66 8.26
C PHE A 47 -9.44 5.47 9.23
N GLY A 48 -9.01 5.51 10.50
CA GLY A 48 -9.68 6.27 11.56
C GLY A 48 -11.02 5.69 12.04
N SER A 49 -11.45 4.53 11.53
CA SER A 49 -12.58 3.75 12.03
C SER A 49 -12.10 2.42 12.63
N ASN A 50 -13.00 1.72 13.33
CA ASN A 50 -12.74 0.37 13.84
C ASN A 50 -13.12 -0.72 12.83
N GLU A 51 -13.35 -0.37 11.57
CA GLU A 51 -13.76 -1.30 10.53
C GLU A 51 -12.54 -1.87 9.82
N GLY A 52 -12.51 -3.20 9.68
CA GLY A 52 -11.58 -3.90 8.79
C GLY A 52 -12.18 -4.06 7.40
N PHE A 53 -11.37 -4.47 6.45
CA PHE A 53 -11.79 -4.76 5.09
C PHE A 53 -11.66 -6.27 4.84
N GLU A 54 -12.66 -6.85 4.18
CA GLU A 54 -12.62 -8.26 3.82
C GLU A 54 -11.99 -8.42 2.44
N ILE A 55 -10.89 -9.18 2.37
CA ILE A 55 -10.26 -9.51 1.09
C ILE A 55 -10.75 -10.89 0.67
N GLU A 56 -11.83 -10.90 -0.11
CA GLU A 56 -12.34 -12.12 -0.74
C GLU A 56 -11.52 -12.48 -1.99
N ASP A 57 -11.16 -11.47 -2.79
CA ASP A 57 -10.36 -11.61 -4.01
C ASP A 57 -9.11 -10.72 -3.94
N ARG A 58 -7.94 -11.37 -4.00
CA ARG A 58 -6.65 -10.68 -3.94
C ARG A 58 -6.33 -9.92 -5.22
N ASP A 59 -6.76 -10.42 -6.37
CA ASP A 59 -6.50 -9.73 -7.63
C ASP A 59 -7.36 -8.47 -7.72
N ASP A 60 -8.58 -8.50 -7.19
CA ASP A 60 -9.41 -7.30 -7.02
C ASP A 60 -8.77 -6.29 -6.06
N TRP A 61 -8.29 -6.73 -4.89
CA TRP A 61 -7.55 -5.85 -3.97
C TRP A 61 -6.30 -5.24 -4.61
N LEU A 62 -5.52 -6.04 -5.35
CA LEU A 62 -4.33 -5.55 -6.04
C LEU A 62 -4.66 -4.57 -7.17
N SER A 63 -5.88 -4.59 -7.70
CA SER A 63 -6.32 -3.63 -8.71
C SER A 63 -6.41 -2.19 -8.19
N ASN A 64 -6.52 -2.02 -6.86
CA ASN A 64 -6.44 -0.72 -6.19
C ASN A 64 -5.02 -0.13 -6.17
N TYR A 65 -4.01 -0.88 -6.62
CA TYR A 65 -2.61 -0.43 -6.63
C TYR A 65 -2.11 -0.15 -8.05
N GLU A 66 -1.50 1.03 -8.22
CA GLU A 66 -0.81 1.41 -9.46
C GLU A 66 0.69 1.54 -9.20
N ALA A 67 1.52 0.70 -9.84
CA ALA A 67 2.97 0.72 -9.71
C ALA A 67 3.65 1.37 -10.92
N ILE A 68 4.33 2.50 -10.70
CA ILE A 68 4.94 3.33 -11.73
C ILE A 68 6.45 3.40 -11.50
N PRO A 69 7.29 2.99 -12.47
CA PRO A 69 8.72 3.21 -12.37
C PRO A 69 9.03 4.70 -12.43
N ILE A 70 9.87 5.17 -11.51
CA ILE A 70 10.31 6.56 -11.46
C ILE A 70 11.84 6.66 -11.49
N THR A 71 12.30 7.77 -12.06
CA THR A 71 13.70 8.16 -12.08
C THR A 71 14.17 8.63 -10.71
N ASP A 72 15.48 8.69 -10.53
CA ASP A 72 16.06 9.16 -9.27
C ASP A 72 15.78 10.66 -9.05
N LEU A 73 15.64 11.46 -10.13
CA LEU A 73 15.25 12.87 -10.06
C LEU A 73 13.80 13.05 -9.57
N GLU A 74 12.87 12.22 -10.05
CA GLU A 74 11.49 12.22 -9.57
C GLU A 74 11.45 11.78 -8.10
N TYR A 75 12.19 10.74 -7.74
CA TYR A 75 12.32 10.30 -6.35
C TYR A 75 12.81 11.41 -5.43
N ASP A 76 13.86 12.15 -5.82
CA ASP A 76 14.37 13.28 -5.04
C ASP A 76 13.32 14.39 -4.88
N SER A 77 12.49 14.60 -5.90
CA SER A 77 11.38 15.56 -5.85
C SER A 77 10.30 15.13 -4.85
N TYR A 78 9.90 13.85 -4.85
CA TYR A 78 8.99 13.30 -3.84
C TYR A 78 9.58 13.38 -2.43
N LYS A 79 10.86 13.01 -2.29
CA LYS A 79 11.58 13.08 -1.01
C LYS A 79 11.66 14.50 -0.47
N GLN A 80 11.84 15.50 -1.33
CA GLN A 80 11.82 16.91 -0.93
C GLN A 80 10.43 17.38 -0.49
N ALA A 81 9.38 16.94 -1.18
CA ALA A 81 8.01 17.37 -0.92
C ALA A 81 7.39 16.72 0.32
N PHE A 82 7.60 15.42 0.52
CA PHE A 82 6.96 14.62 1.57
C PHE A 82 7.90 14.22 2.70
N GLY A 83 9.20 14.43 2.52
CA GLY A 83 10.21 13.96 3.46
C GLY A 83 10.37 12.44 3.43
N VAL A 84 11.02 11.93 4.46
CA VAL A 84 11.16 10.49 4.71
C VAL A 84 10.40 10.19 6.00
N GLY A 85 9.42 9.30 5.91
CA GLY A 85 8.58 8.86 7.01
C GLY A 85 9.33 8.00 8.02
N TRP A 86 8.61 7.60 9.07
CA TRP A 86 9.12 6.88 10.23
C TRP A 86 9.76 5.51 9.90
N ARG A 87 9.39 4.89 8.78
CA ARG A 87 9.97 3.63 8.27
C ARG A 87 11.07 3.81 7.23
N ASN A 88 11.64 5.01 7.09
CA ASN A 88 12.60 5.35 6.04
C ASN A 88 12.07 5.28 4.59
N TYR A 89 10.75 5.34 4.41
CA TYR A 89 10.11 5.43 3.10
C TYR A 89 9.66 6.87 2.78
N VAL A 90 9.58 7.19 1.50
CA VAL A 90 8.87 8.37 1.03
C VAL A 90 7.43 7.94 0.76
N GLU A 91 6.50 8.47 1.55
CA GLU A 91 5.11 8.01 1.57
C GLU A 91 4.14 9.17 1.89
N PHE A 92 2.87 8.96 1.58
CA PHE A 92 1.77 9.86 1.88
C PHE A 92 0.51 9.05 2.19
N GLY A 93 -0.31 9.57 3.11
CA GLY A 93 -1.53 8.91 3.55
C GLY A 93 -1.24 7.70 4.43
N ASN A 94 -2.27 6.89 4.68
CA ASN A 94 -2.11 5.59 5.35
C ASN A 94 -1.95 4.53 4.27
N PHE A 95 -0.72 4.29 3.79
CA PHE A 95 -0.52 3.31 2.72
C PHE A 95 -0.79 1.88 3.21
N PRO A 96 -1.69 1.11 2.56
CA PRO A 96 -1.97 -0.26 2.96
C PRO A 96 -0.81 -1.19 2.53
N ASP A 97 0.16 -1.38 3.43
CA ASP A 97 1.27 -2.30 3.24
C ASP A 97 0.75 -3.74 3.18
N LEU A 98 0.97 -4.42 2.04
CA LEU A 98 0.46 -5.77 1.81
C LEU A 98 0.97 -6.81 2.82
N GLU A 99 2.16 -6.58 3.39
CA GLU A 99 2.75 -7.43 4.42
C GLU A 99 1.97 -7.31 5.74
N GLU A 100 1.65 -6.09 6.18
CA GLU A 100 0.88 -5.84 7.41
C GLU A 100 -0.55 -6.37 7.30
N ILE A 101 -1.13 -6.22 6.11
CA ILE A 101 -2.44 -6.75 5.79
C ILE A 101 -2.47 -8.29 5.96
N ASN A 102 -1.35 -8.99 5.71
CA ASN A 102 -1.30 -10.45 5.91
C ASN A 102 -1.14 -10.87 7.37
N GLU A 103 -0.54 -10.02 8.20
CA GLU A 103 -0.28 -10.29 9.62
C GLU A 103 -1.51 -10.13 10.51
N GLY A 104 -2.71 -10.05 9.91
CA GLY A 104 -4.02 -9.84 10.55
C GLY A 104 -4.02 -10.03 12.06
N TYR A 105 -4.37 -8.99 12.81
CA TYR A 105 -4.37 -9.01 14.28
C TYR A 105 -5.04 -10.29 14.80
N ASP A 106 -4.23 -11.20 15.37
CA ASP A 106 -4.70 -12.25 16.26
C ASP A 106 -5.35 -11.54 17.46
N GLU A 107 -6.68 -11.54 17.53
CA GLU A 107 -7.42 -11.20 18.76
C GLU A 107 -7.13 -12.20 19.89
#